data_AF-A0A3M7TK93-F1
#
_entry.id   AF-A0A3M7TK93-F1
#
_cell.length_a   1.000
_cell.length_b   1.000
_cell.length_c   1.000
_cell.angle_alpha   90.00
_cell.angle_beta   90.00
_cell.angle_gamma   90.00
#
_symmetry.space_group_name_H-M   'P 1'
#
loop_
_entity.id
_entity.type
_entity.pdbx_description
1 polymer ?
#
loop_
_entity_poly.entity_id
_entity_poly.type
_entity_poly.pdbx_seq_one_letter_code
_entity_poly.pdbx_strand_id
1 'polypeptide(L)'
;MLDKNIDIEELFKLSCEYLNNILKNEEALLELKESCGNEELQLINRSVSYALYDKNELFKNCYKIKISIEYKRKIIGSYVLYLDEDQNFIDEFFIIN
;
A
#
# COMPACT_ATOMS: atom_id res chain seq x y z
N MET A 1 20.87 6.26 -20.98
CA MET A 1 19.81 6.21 -19.95
C MET A 1 20.18 5.07 -19.04
N LEU A 2 20.51 5.34 -17.78
CA LEU A 2 20.87 4.27 -16.85
C LEU A 2 19.63 3.39 -16.65
N ASP A 3 19.76 2.11 -16.95
CA ASP A 3 18.81 1.06 -16.59
C ASP A 3 18.71 1.04 -15.05
N LYS A 4 17.87 1.89 -14.47
CA LYS A 4 17.39 1.70 -13.10
C LYS A 4 16.53 0.43 -13.16
N ASN A 5 17.12 -0.72 -12.85
CA ASN A 5 16.35 -1.93 -12.57
C ASN A 5 15.52 -1.64 -11.32
N ILE A 6 14.23 -1.39 -11.54
CA ILE A 6 13.28 -1.14 -10.45
C ILE A 6 13.04 -2.47 -9.75
N ASP A 7 13.41 -2.56 -8.48
CA ASP A 7 13.16 -3.73 -7.66
C ASP A 7 11.74 -3.67 -7.08
N ILE A 8 10.84 -4.47 -7.66
CA ILE A 8 9.45 -4.60 -7.24
C ILE A 8 9.35 -5.09 -5.78
N GLU A 9 10.30 -5.93 -5.34
CA GLU A 9 10.33 -6.43 -3.97
C GLU A 9 10.69 -5.32 -2.99
N GLU A 10 11.64 -4.45 -3.36
CA GLU A 10 12.00 -3.26 -2.58
C GLU A 10 10.83 -2.28 -2.45
N LEU A 11 10.15 -1.98 -3.56
CA LEU A 11 8.94 -1.14 -3.55
C LEU A 11 7.85 -1.69 -2.61
N PHE A 12 7.69 -3.01 -2.59
CA PHE A 12 6.75 -3.65 -1.68
C PHE A 12 7.17 -3.56 -0.22
N LYS A 13 8.45 -3.78 0.10
CA LYS A 13 8.98 -3.66 1.46
C LYS A 13 8.79 -2.24 1.98
N LEU A 14 9.19 -1.23 1.20
CA LEU A 14 8.99 0.18 1.54
C LEU A 14 7.52 0.49 1.80
N SER A 15 6.63 0.02 0.93
CA SER A 15 5.18 0.24 1.11
C SER A 15 4.63 -0.42 2.37
N CYS A 16 5.10 -1.62 2.70
CA CYS A 16 4.75 -2.28 3.96
C CYS A 16 5.27 -1.50 5.18
N GLU A 17 6.47 -0.93 5.12
CA GLU A 17 7.02 -0.09 6.19
C GLU A 17 6.21 1.18 6.39
N TYR A 18 5.85 1.88 5.30
CA TYR A 18 4.96 3.04 5.33
C TYR A 18 3.61 2.68 5.97
N LEU A 19 2.97 1.62 5.49
CA LEU A 19 1.71 1.16 6.07
C LEU A 19 1.88 0.84 7.55
N ASN A 20 2.89 0.06 7.95
CA ASN A 20 3.10 -0.27 9.35
C ASN A 20 3.26 0.97 10.24
N ASN A 21 3.80 2.07 9.72
CA ASN A 21 3.90 3.33 10.46
C ASN A 21 2.56 4.06 10.55
N ILE A 22 1.78 4.10 9.47
CA ILE A 22 0.39 4.65 9.46
C ILE A 22 -0.47 3.85 10.44
N LEU A 23 -0.43 2.53 10.31
CA LEU A 23 -1.17 1.56 11.10
C LEU A 23 -0.85 1.56 12.59
N LYS A 24 0.33 2.05 13.00
CA LYS A 24 0.67 2.24 14.41
C LYS A 24 0.03 3.49 15.01
N ASN A 25 -0.31 4.47 14.20
CA ASN A 25 -0.77 5.79 14.62
C ASN A 25 -2.27 6.02 14.40
N GLU A 26 -2.94 5.17 13.61
CA GLU A 26 -4.35 5.34 13.27
C GLU A 26 -5.29 4.52 14.18
N GLU A 27 -6.22 5.22 14.84
CA GLU A 27 -7.37 4.65 15.55
C GLU A 27 -8.19 3.70 14.66
N ALA A 28 -8.27 3.96 13.35
CA ALA A 28 -8.99 3.13 12.38
C ALA A 28 -8.48 1.68 12.31
N LEU A 29 -7.18 1.44 12.54
CA LEU A 29 -6.68 0.08 12.58
C LEU A 29 -6.95 -0.59 13.94
N LEU A 30 -6.96 0.16 15.03
CA LEU A 30 -7.43 -0.36 16.32
C LEU A 30 -8.89 -0.80 16.17
N GLU A 31 -9.74 0.00 15.55
CA GLU A 31 -11.14 -0.38 15.26
C GLU A 31 -11.22 -1.63 14.34
N LEU A 32 -10.38 -1.73 13.31
CA LEU A 32 -10.31 -2.91 12.44
C LEU A 32 -9.82 -4.16 13.20
N LYS A 33 -8.83 -4.03 14.09
CA LYS A 33 -8.30 -5.13 14.92
C LYS A 33 -9.31 -5.56 15.97
N GLU A 34 -10.00 -4.61 16.61
CA GLU A 34 -11.06 -4.86 17.59
C GLU A 34 -12.23 -5.61 16.96
N SER A 35 -12.68 -5.18 15.77
CA SER A 35 -13.74 -5.85 15.02
C SER A 35 -13.32 -7.21 14.45
N CYS A 36 -12.02 -7.43 14.24
CA CYS A 36 -11.44 -8.70 13.80
C CYS A 36 -10.97 -9.60 14.96
N GLY A 37 -11.28 -9.28 16.21
CA GLY A 37 -11.05 -10.18 17.35
C GLY A 37 -9.62 -10.71 17.48
N ASN A 38 -8.67 -9.84 17.84
CA ASN A 38 -7.30 -10.12 18.32
C ASN A 38 -6.39 -11.07 17.49
N GLU A 39 -6.87 -11.71 16.42
CA GLU A 39 -6.02 -12.48 15.51
C GLU A 39 -5.25 -11.52 14.59
N GLU A 40 -4.06 -11.94 14.17
CA GLU A 40 -3.16 -11.10 13.39
C GLU A 40 -3.71 -10.84 11.97
N LEU A 41 -3.79 -9.55 11.62
CA LEU A 41 -4.03 -9.11 10.26
C LEU A 41 -2.78 -9.39 9.41
N GLN A 42 -2.98 -9.89 8.20
CA GLN A 42 -1.90 -10.12 7.24
C GLN A 42 -1.94 -9.09 6.11
N LEU A 43 -0.77 -8.52 5.78
CA LEU A 43 -0.60 -7.63 4.63
C LEU A 43 -0.08 -8.45 3.45
N ILE A 44 -0.83 -8.43 2.35
CA ILE A 44 -0.51 -9.22 1.15
C ILE A 44 -0.31 -8.28 -0.03
N ASN A 45 0.86 -8.36 -0.70
CA ASN A 45 1.04 -7.64 -1.96
C ASN A 45 0.06 -8.17 -3.00
N ARG A 46 -0.77 -7.28 -3.56
CA ARG A 46 -1.69 -7.64 -4.62
C ARG A 46 -1.20 -7.22 -5.99
N SER A 47 -0.58 -6.05 -6.08
CA SER A 47 -0.05 -5.55 -7.36
C SER A 47 0.89 -4.36 -7.15
N VAL A 48 1.92 -4.30 -7.98
CA VAL A 48 2.73 -3.09 -8.21
C VAL A 48 2.57 -2.73 -9.69
N SER A 49 2.20 -1.48 -9.95
CA SER A 49 2.00 -0.97 -11.32
C SER A 49 2.62 0.41 -11.44
N TYR A 50 3.20 0.73 -12.59
CA TYR A 50 3.72 2.06 -12.86
C TYR A 50 2.74 2.82 -13.76
N ALA A 51 2.32 4.00 -13.33
CA ALA A 51 1.40 4.88 -14.05
C ALA A 51 2.21 5.92 -14.84
N LEU A 52 2.47 5.64 -16.12
CA LEU A 52 3.11 6.61 -17.02
C LEU A 52 2.21 7.84 -17.28
N TYR A 53 0.89 7.66 -17.22
CA TYR A 53 -0.10 8.70 -17.41
C TYR A 53 -1.31 8.46 -16.52
N ASP A 54 -1.75 9.52 -15.84
CA ASP A 54 -3.02 9.58 -15.13
C ASP A 54 -3.69 10.93 -15.46
N LYS A 55 -5.02 11.00 -15.42
CA LYS A 55 -5.76 12.25 -15.60
C LYS A 55 -5.50 13.21 -14.44
N ASN A 56 -5.22 12.67 -13.26
CA ASN A 56 -4.72 13.44 -12.14
C ASN A 56 -3.19 13.51 -12.26
N GLU A 57 -2.67 14.69 -12.60
CA GLU A 57 -1.22 14.89 -12.79
C GLU A 57 -0.39 14.57 -11.52
N LEU A 58 -1.03 14.54 -10.33
CA LEU A 58 -0.38 14.09 -9.08
C LEU A 58 0.11 12.64 -9.17
N PHE A 59 -0.59 11.78 -9.92
CA PHE A 59 -0.32 10.34 -10.02
C PHE A 59 0.34 9.96 -11.34
N LYS A 60 0.92 10.93 -12.05
CA LYS A 60 1.70 10.68 -13.25
C LYS A 60 3.13 10.30 -12.88
N ASN A 61 3.72 9.39 -13.64
CA ASN A 61 5.07 8.86 -13.42
C ASN A 61 5.26 8.34 -11.99
N CYS A 62 4.32 7.54 -11.51
CA CYS A 62 4.36 7.03 -10.13
C CYS A 62 4.16 5.52 -10.08
N TYR A 63 4.62 4.89 -9.00
CA TYR A 63 4.29 3.52 -8.66
C TYR A 63 3.00 3.51 -7.84
N LYS A 64 2.01 2.78 -8.32
CA LYS A 64 0.79 2.43 -7.61
C LYS A 64 0.93 1.03 -7.04
N ILE A 65 0.87 0.93 -5.72
CA ILE A 65 1.10 -0.31 -4.97
C ILE A 65 -0.15 -0.64 -4.19
N LYS A 66 -0.73 -1.82 -4.45
CA LYS A 66 -1.94 -2.29 -3.78
C LYS A 66 -1.58 -3.40 -2.79
N ILE A 67 -1.89 -3.17 -1.53
CA ILE A 67 -1.67 -4.12 -0.43
C ILE A 67 -3.04 -4.49 0.13
N SER A 68 -3.38 -5.77 0.10
CA SER A 68 -4.62 -6.28 0.70
C SER A 68 -4.43 -6.56 2.19
N ILE A 69 -5.45 -6.26 2.97
CA ILE A 69 -5.53 -6.67 4.38
C ILE A 69 -6.38 -7.93 4.43
N GLU A 70 -5.77 -9.00 4.91
CA GLU A 70 -6.42 -10.30 5.08
C GLU A 70 -6.65 -10.61 6.56
N TYR A 71 -7.85 -11.10 6.84
CA TYR A 71 -8.26 -11.63 8.14
C TYR A 71 -8.96 -12.98 7.92
N LYS A 72 -8.53 -14.04 8.61
CA LYS A 72 -9.08 -15.40 8.46
C LYS A 72 -9.21 -15.87 7.00
N ARG A 73 -8.21 -15.57 6.17
CA ARG A 73 -8.21 -15.88 4.71
C ARG A 73 -9.29 -15.14 3.91
N LYS A 74 -9.88 -14.08 4.47
CA LYS A 74 -10.80 -13.17 3.79
C LYS A 74 -10.15 -11.79 3.67
N ILE A 75 -10.15 -11.25 2.46
CA ILE A 75 -9.71 -9.86 2.25
C ILE A 75 -10.79 -8.93 2.79
N ILE A 76 -10.45 -8.15 3.82
CA ILE A 76 -11.36 -7.19 4.47
C ILE A 76 -11.19 -5.76 3.95
N GLY A 77 -10.07 -5.49 3.30
CA GLY A 77 -9.80 -4.19 2.71
C GLY A 77 -8.51 -4.17 1.92
N SER A 78 -8.14 -3.00 1.41
CA SER A 78 -6.86 -2.79 0.75
C SER A 78 -6.39 -1.36 0.94
N TYR A 79 -5.09 -1.21 1.12
CA TYR A 79 -4.41 0.06 0.92
C TYR A 79 -3.91 0.17 -0.52
N VAL A 80 -4.02 1.37 -1.07
CA VAL A 80 -3.38 1.77 -2.33
C VAL A 80 -2.42 2.89 -1.99
N LEU A 81 -1.13 2.68 -2.20
CA LEU A 81 -0.09 3.68 -2.01
C LEU A 81 0.43 4.16 -3.35
N TYR A 82 0.76 5.43 -3.42
CA TYR A 82 1.43 6.04 -4.56
C TYR A 82 2.82 6.52 -4.14
N LEU A 83 3.85 6.07 -4.86
CA LEU A 83 5.24 6.50 -4.70
C LEU A 83 5.74 7.17 -5.97
N ASP A 84 6.54 8.23 -5.87
CA ASP A 84 7.17 8.85 -7.05
C ASP A 84 8.31 7.99 -7.63
N GLU A 85 8.96 8.45 -8.70
CA GLU A 85 10.06 7.74 -9.36
C GLU A 85 11.31 7.56 -8.47
N ASP A 86 11.43 8.38 -7.43
CA ASP A 86 12.47 8.34 -6.41
C ASP A 86 12.01 7.59 -5.16
N GLN A 87 10.86 6.89 -5.23
CA GLN A 87 10.27 6.06 -4.18
C GLN A 87 9.79 6.84 -2.95
N ASN A 88 9.60 8.16 -3.06
CA ASN A 88 9.01 8.97 -2.00
C ASN A 88 7.50 8.80 -1.99
N PHE A 89 6.93 8.82 -0.80
CA PHE A 89 5.49 8.75 -0.60
C PHE A 89 4.76 9.98 -1.16
N ILE A 90 3.72 9.74 -1.96
CA ILE A 90 2.83 10.79 -2.51
C ILE A 90 1.51 10.82 -1.74
N ASP A 91 0.80 9.69 -1.69
CA ASP A 91 -0.57 9.60 -1.17
C ASP A 91 -0.99 8.15 -0.87
N GLU A 92 -2.00 7.97 -0.03
CA GLU A 92 -2.60 6.69 0.33
C GLU A 92 -4.13 6.71 0.28
N PHE A 93 -4.70 5.56 -0.07
CA PHE A 93 -6.15 5.35 0.00
C PHE A 93 -6.44 4.03 0.68
N PHE A 94 -7.28 4.07 1.71
CA PHE A 94 -7.86 2.88 2.31
C PHE A 94 -9.21 2.55 1.66
N ILE A 95 -9.36 1.32 1.19
CA ILE A 95 -10.56 0.81 0.53
C ILE A 95 -11.10 -0.35 1.35
N ILE A 96 -12.32 -0.20 1.88
CA ILE A 96 -13.06 -1.27 2.57
C ILE A 96 -13.86 -2.05 1.52
N ASN A 97 -13.82 -3.39 1.61
CA ASN A 97 -14.60 -4.28 0.75
C ASN A 97 -15.97 -4.64 1.34
#